data_AF-A0A7Y8PEN3-F1
#
_entry.id   AF-A0A7Y8PEN3-F1
#
_cell.length_a   1.000
_cell.length_b   1.000
_cell.length_c   1.000
_cell.angle_alpha   90.00
_cell.angle_beta   90.00
_cell.angle_gamma   90.00
#
_symmetry.space_group_name_H-M   'P 1'
#
loop_
_entity.id
_entity.type
_entity.pdbx_description
1 polymer ?
#
loop_
_entity_poly.entity_id
_entity_poly.type
_entity_poly.pdbx_seq_one_letter_code
_entity_poly.pdbx_strand_id
1 'polypeptide(L)'
;MDWFTIFIHDTTWAFVAELMIRAALMFSMIIIFLRLTGKRGVRQLSIFELAIILSLGSIAGDPMFTEDLPLVHALVVMSVVIGMYRLTTWLMMKYQPFEDLIEGKSLYIVENGELVLEKIEYGKMSHDEFFAEMRQQGVEHLGQVRVGLLETDGKFSMLFFHDGATRYGLPLFPKACQPVYRTTPNTYYACMYCGHVRLLEHANEICPRCNHQQWTQAINTPYRS
;
A
#
# COMPACT_ATOMS: atom_id res chain seq x y z
N MET A 1 44.39 -20.14 14.63
CA MET A 1 43.14 -20.36 13.87
C MET A 1 43.54 -20.45 12.42
N ASP A 2 43.57 -21.67 11.89
CA ASP A 2 43.81 -21.87 10.46
C ASP A 2 42.58 -21.38 9.69
N TRP A 3 42.70 -20.25 9.03
CA TRP A 3 41.64 -19.71 8.19
C TRP A 3 41.31 -20.66 7.03
N PHE A 4 42.30 -21.45 6.58
CA PHE A 4 42.13 -22.45 5.53
C PHE A 4 41.23 -23.62 5.94
N THR A 5 41.26 -24.07 7.20
CA THR A 5 40.35 -25.10 7.70
C THR A 5 38.96 -24.55 8.03
N ILE A 6 38.80 -23.23 8.18
CA ILE A 6 37.48 -22.60 8.26
C ILE A 6 36.82 -22.48 6.87
N PHE A 7 37.61 -22.23 5.82
CA PHE A 7 37.10 -22.01 4.46
C PHE A 7 37.08 -23.28 3.57
N ILE A 8 38.00 -24.22 3.80
CA ILE A 8 38.25 -25.38 2.92
C ILE A 8 38.41 -26.65 3.78
N HIS A 9 37.52 -26.85 4.75
CA HIS A 9 37.38 -28.18 5.35
C HIS A 9 36.50 -29.04 4.44
N ASP A 10 36.97 -30.24 4.09
CA ASP A 10 36.23 -31.32 3.42
C ASP A 10 35.53 -31.01 2.08
N THR A 11 35.92 -29.96 1.37
CA THR A 11 35.37 -29.62 0.05
C THR A 11 36.14 -30.32 -1.07
N THR A 12 35.53 -31.36 -1.66
CA THR A 12 36.05 -32.02 -2.85
C THR A 12 35.71 -31.22 -4.11
N TRP A 13 36.61 -31.14 -5.10
CA TRP A 13 36.31 -30.45 -6.38
C TRP A 13 35.06 -30.98 -7.09
N ALA A 14 34.75 -32.26 -6.93
CA ALA A 14 33.53 -32.89 -7.42
C ALA A 14 32.27 -32.32 -6.73
N PHE A 15 32.31 -32.16 -5.41
CA PHE A 15 31.21 -31.56 -4.64
C PHE A 15 31.00 -30.08 -5.04
N VAL A 16 32.09 -29.31 -5.22
CA VAL A 16 32.00 -27.93 -5.71
C VAL A 16 31.35 -27.87 -7.11
N ALA A 17 31.72 -28.78 -8.01
CA ALA A 17 31.12 -28.85 -9.35
C ALA A 17 29.63 -29.21 -9.28
N GLU A 18 29.25 -30.15 -8.41
CA GLU A 18 27.85 -30.51 -8.16
C GLU A 18 27.05 -29.33 -7.60
N LEU A 19 27.59 -28.61 -6.62
CA LEU A 19 26.99 -27.38 -6.08
C LEU A 19 26.77 -26.33 -7.17
N MET A 20 27.74 -26.12 -8.07
CA MET A 20 27.57 -25.18 -9.18
C MET A 20 26.44 -25.59 -10.13
N ILE A 21 26.31 -26.88 -10.44
CA ILE A 21 25.23 -27.39 -11.29
C ILE A 21 23.87 -27.24 -10.60
N ARG A 22 23.77 -27.68 -9.32
CA ARG A 22 22.56 -27.51 -8.49
C ARG A 22 22.15 -26.03 -8.46
N ALA A 23 23.10 -25.13 -8.19
CA ALA A 23 22.86 -23.70 -8.14
C ALA A 23 22.40 -23.13 -9.49
N ALA A 24 23.05 -23.50 -10.59
CA ALA A 24 22.68 -23.03 -11.92
C ALA A 24 21.25 -23.48 -12.32
N LEU A 25 20.87 -24.71 -11.98
CA LEU A 25 19.53 -25.23 -12.24
C LEU A 25 18.46 -24.51 -11.41
N MET A 26 18.67 -24.35 -10.10
CA MET A 26 17.72 -23.66 -9.22
C MET A 26 17.59 -22.18 -9.59
N PHE A 27 18.71 -21.51 -9.90
CA PHE A 27 18.69 -20.13 -10.40
C PHE A 27 17.90 -20.01 -11.71
N SER A 28 18.13 -20.91 -12.66
CA SER A 28 17.39 -20.93 -13.93
C SER A 28 15.88 -21.08 -13.69
N MET A 29 15.49 -21.90 -12.71
CA MET A 29 14.09 -22.09 -12.35
C MET A 29 13.45 -20.83 -11.74
N ILE A 30 14.16 -20.12 -10.87
CA ILE A 30 13.71 -18.82 -10.33
C ILE A 30 13.54 -17.80 -11.47
N ILE A 31 14.49 -17.74 -12.42
CA ILE A 31 14.39 -16.83 -13.57
C ILE A 31 13.19 -17.19 -14.45
N ILE A 32 12.92 -18.48 -14.68
CA ILE A 32 11.72 -18.92 -15.40
C ILE A 32 10.46 -18.46 -14.67
N PHE A 33 10.38 -18.65 -13.35
CA PHE A 33 9.25 -18.15 -12.57
C PHE A 33 9.05 -16.64 -12.69
N LEU A 34 10.11 -15.85 -12.45
CA LEU A 34 10.04 -14.39 -12.56
C LEU A 34 9.59 -13.94 -13.95
N ARG A 35 10.02 -14.65 -15.01
CA ARG A 35 9.59 -14.37 -16.37
C ARG A 35 8.12 -14.73 -16.62
N LEU A 36 7.58 -15.74 -15.94
CA LEU A 36 6.18 -16.15 -16.00
C LEU A 36 5.23 -15.20 -15.25
N THR A 37 5.71 -14.52 -14.21
CA THR A 37 5.00 -13.43 -13.51
C THR A 37 4.77 -12.21 -14.43
N GLY A 38 5.55 -12.09 -15.51
CA GLY A 38 5.35 -11.08 -16.57
C GLY A 38 6.35 -9.93 -16.51
N LYS A 39 6.05 -8.81 -17.18
CA LYS A 39 6.92 -7.63 -17.29
C LYS A 39 6.62 -6.55 -16.22
N ARG A 40 6.27 -6.96 -15.00
CA ARG A 40 6.05 -6.02 -13.89
C ARG A 40 7.40 -5.68 -13.27
N GLY A 41 7.69 -4.39 -13.08
CA GLY A 41 8.90 -3.99 -12.36
C GLY A 41 8.83 -4.41 -10.90
N VAL A 42 9.98 -4.58 -10.22
CA VAL A 42 10.03 -5.01 -8.80
C VAL A 42 9.16 -4.13 -7.88
N ARG A 43 9.05 -2.83 -8.18
CA ARG A 43 8.24 -1.86 -7.41
C ARG A 43 6.72 -2.02 -7.61
N GLN A 44 6.30 -2.79 -8.62
CA GLN A 44 4.90 -3.00 -8.98
C GLN A 44 4.40 -4.39 -8.57
N LEU A 45 5.23 -5.19 -7.89
CA LEU A 45 4.83 -6.51 -7.42
C LEU A 45 3.82 -6.37 -6.27
N SER A 46 2.76 -7.17 -6.32
CA SER A 46 1.82 -7.24 -5.20
C SER A 46 2.48 -7.91 -3.98
N ILE A 47 1.93 -7.67 -2.78
CA ILE A 47 2.42 -8.30 -1.54
C ILE A 47 2.36 -9.83 -1.67
N PHE A 48 1.34 -10.34 -2.36
CA PHE A 48 1.18 -11.76 -2.68
C PHE A 48 2.33 -12.29 -3.56
N GLU A 49 2.68 -11.58 -4.64
CA GLU A 49 3.79 -11.96 -5.52
C GLU A 49 5.13 -11.95 -4.76
N LEU A 50 5.35 -10.95 -3.91
CA LEU A 50 6.54 -10.86 -3.06
C LEU A 50 6.65 -12.07 -2.12
N ALA A 51 5.56 -12.46 -1.47
CA ALA A 51 5.54 -13.62 -0.58
C ALA A 51 5.95 -14.91 -1.30
N ILE A 52 5.44 -15.13 -2.52
CA ILE A 52 5.80 -16.32 -3.33
C ILE A 52 7.27 -16.29 -3.73
N ILE A 53 7.81 -15.15 -4.17
CA ILE A 53 9.23 -15.03 -4.52
C ILE A 53 10.12 -15.40 -3.33
N LEU A 54 9.78 -14.89 -2.13
CA LEU A 54 10.52 -15.21 -0.90
C LEU A 54 10.43 -16.70 -0.55
N SER A 55 9.24 -17.31 -0.66
CA SER A 55 9.06 -18.75 -0.44
C SER A 55 9.86 -19.58 -1.45
N LEU A 56 9.85 -19.22 -2.73
CA LEU A 56 10.61 -19.92 -3.77
C LEU A 56 12.13 -19.81 -3.54
N GLY A 57 12.60 -18.65 -3.07
CA GLY A 57 14.01 -18.49 -2.68
C GLY A 57 14.42 -19.46 -1.58
N SER A 58 13.56 -19.66 -0.57
CA SER A 58 13.79 -20.64 0.50
C SER A 58 13.81 -22.08 -0.04
N ILE A 59 12.79 -22.45 -0.83
CA ILE A 59 12.67 -23.80 -1.41
C ILE A 59 13.85 -24.12 -2.33
N ALA A 60 14.35 -23.10 -3.05
CA ALA A 60 15.48 -23.26 -3.95
C ALA A 60 16.81 -23.42 -3.20
N GLY A 61 16.96 -22.80 -2.03
CA GLY A 61 18.17 -22.89 -1.20
C GLY A 61 18.43 -24.29 -0.65
N ASP A 62 17.40 -24.97 -0.14
CA ASP A 62 17.53 -26.28 0.51
C ASP A 62 18.31 -27.33 -0.33
N PRO A 63 17.94 -27.65 -1.59
CA PRO A 63 18.66 -28.64 -2.39
C PRO A 63 20.02 -28.16 -2.90
N MET A 64 20.31 -26.84 -2.82
CA MET A 64 21.61 -26.30 -3.20
C MET A 64 22.66 -26.62 -2.15
N PHE A 65 22.31 -26.71 -0.86
CA PHE A 65 23.28 -26.97 0.22
C PHE A 65 23.22 -28.38 0.79
N THR A 66 22.09 -29.08 0.64
CA THR A 66 21.90 -30.43 1.19
C THR A 66 22.09 -31.49 0.12
N GLU A 67 23.18 -32.26 0.21
CA GLU A 67 23.50 -33.36 -0.72
C GLU A 67 22.39 -34.41 -0.78
N ASP A 68 21.86 -34.78 0.39
CA ASP A 68 20.85 -35.83 0.57
C ASP A 68 19.47 -35.47 0.02
N LEU A 69 19.25 -34.20 -0.34
CA LEU A 69 17.97 -33.76 -0.90
C LEU A 69 18.02 -33.82 -2.43
N PRO A 70 17.26 -34.73 -3.08
CA PRO A 70 17.33 -34.86 -4.53
C PRO A 70 16.69 -33.65 -5.21
N LEU A 71 17.41 -33.05 -6.17
CA LEU A 71 16.95 -31.89 -6.95
C LEU A 71 15.54 -32.04 -7.53
N VAL A 72 15.16 -33.26 -7.94
CA VAL A 72 13.83 -33.53 -8.50
C VAL A 72 12.70 -33.15 -7.55
N HIS A 73 12.88 -33.30 -6.23
CA HIS A 73 11.87 -32.91 -5.25
C HIS A 73 11.63 -31.40 -5.29
N ALA A 74 12.71 -30.61 -5.31
CA ALA A 74 12.61 -29.17 -5.41
C ALA A 74 12.02 -28.71 -6.75
N LEU A 75 12.39 -29.37 -7.86
CA LEU A 75 11.79 -29.11 -9.18
C LEU A 75 10.28 -29.38 -9.18
N VAL A 76 9.82 -30.48 -8.58
CA VAL A 76 8.39 -30.79 -8.47
C VAL A 76 7.69 -29.73 -7.61
N VAL A 77 8.20 -29.44 -6.40
CA VAL A 77 7.60 -28.48 -5.47
C VAL A 77 7.51 -27.09 -6.11
N MET A 78 8.61 -26.59 -6.69
CA MET A 78 8.61 -25.29 -7.36
C MET A 78 7.65 -25.31 -8.56
N SER A 79 7.61 -26.36 -9.37
CA SER A 79 6.66 -26.46 -10.50
C SER A 79 5.20 -26.39 -10.03
N VAL A 80 4.87 -27.05 -8.92
CA VAL A 80 3.54 -26.97 -8.30
C VAL A 80 3.25 -25.55 -7.82
N VAL A 81 4.18 -24.89 -7.13
CA VAL A 81 4.01 -23.50 -6.67
C VAL A 81 3.80 -22.55 -7.85
N ILE A 82 4.56 -22.71 -8.94
CA ILE A 82 4.38 -21.93 -10.17
C ILE A 82 2.98 -22.18 -10.76
N GLY A 83 2.54 -23.45 -10.80
CA GLY A 83 1.21 -23.84 -11.25
C GLY A 83 0.10 -23.22 -10.39
N MET A 84 0.25 -23.25 -9.06
CA MET A 84 -0.67 -22.62 -8.12
C MET A 84 -0.70 -21.11 -8.31
N TYR A 85 0.46 -20.45 -8.46
CA TYR A 85 0.52 -19.02 -8.75
C TYR A 85 -0.28 -18.67 -10.02
N ARG A 86 -0.11 -19.43 -11.10
CA ARG A 86 -0.85 -19.23 -12.35
C ARG A 86 -2.34 -19.47 -12.19
N LEU A 87 -2.73 -20.52 -11.45
CA LEU A 87 -4.12 -20.81 -11.14
C LEU A 87 -4.77 -19.67 -10.34
N THR A 88 -4.11 -19.23 -9.26
CA THR A 88 -4.58 -18.12 -8.42
C THR A 88 -4.70 -16.84 -9.23
N THR A 89 -3.70 -16.51 -10.05
CA THR A 89 -3.74 -15.31 -10.93
C THR A 89 -4.89 -15.39 -11.93
N TRP A 90 -5.11 -16.57 -12.53
CA TRP A 90 -6.24 -16.78 -13.44
C TRP A 90 -7.60 -16.67 -12.72
N LEU A 91 -7.71 -17.19 -11.49
CA LEU A 91 -8.91 -17.04 -10.67
C LEU A 91 -9.16 -15.58 -10.29
N MET A 92 -8.13 -14.81 -9.94
CA MET A 92 -8.25 -13.37 -9.66
C MET A 92 -8.77 -12.62 -10.88
N MET A 93 -8.19 -12.86 -12.07
CA MET A 93 -8.67 -12.23 -13.31
C MET A 93 -10.10 -12.61 -13.70
N LYS A 94 -10.58 -13.79 -13.29
CA LYS A 94 -11.91 -14.28 -13.63
C LYS A 94 -12.98 -13.87 -12.60
N TYR A 95 -12.60 -13.72 -11.33
CA TYR A 95 -13.53 -13.50 -10.22
C TYR A 95 -13.08 -12.33 -9.34
N GLN A 96 -13.75 -11.18 -9.51
CA GLN A 96 -13.49 -9.97 -8.71
C GLN A 96 -13.46 -10.21 -7.19
N PRO A 97 -14.39 -10.99 -6.58
CA PRO A 97 -14.34 -11.24 -5.14
C PRO A 97 -13.09 -12.00 -4.68
N PHE A 98 -12.45 -12.76 -5.57
CA PHE A 98 -11.22 -13.50 -5.27
C PHE A 98 -9.98 -12.61 -5.37
N GLU A 99 -9.96 -11.69 -6.35
CA GLU A 99 -8.98 -10.59 -6.40
C GLU A 99 -9.07 -9.73 -5.13
N ASP A 100 -10.27 -9.27 -4.78
CA ASP A 100 -10.50 -8.45 -3.59
C ASP A 100 -10.09 -9.17 -2.29
N LEU A 101 -10.16 -10.51 -2.25
CA LEU A 101 -9.75 -11.32 -1.09
C LEU A 101 -8.23 -11.44 -0.97
N ILE A 102 -7.52 -11.59 -2.10
CA ILE A 102 -6.07 -11.85 -2.12
C ILE A 102 -5.27 -10.55 -2.17
N GLU A 103 -5.62 -9.65 -3.09
CA GLU A 103 -4.91 -8.39 -3.28
C GLU A 103 -5.58 -7.23 -2.53
N GLY A 104 -6.85 -7.36 -2.15
CA GLY A 104 -7.61 -6.28 -1.51
C GLY A 104 -8.32 -5.40 -2.53
N LYS A 105 -9.04 -4.40 -2.03
CA LYS A 105 -9.70 -3.38 -2.85
C LYS A 105 -9.22 -1.99 -2.48
N SER A 106 -8.99 -1.14 -3.47
CA SER A 106 -8.73 0.29 -3.23
C SER A 106 -9.95 0.94 -2.59
N LEU A 107 -9.74 1.78 -1.59
CA LEU A 107 -10.82 2.46 -0.86
C LEU A 107 -10.78 3.96 -1.12
N TYR A 108 -11.90 4.52 -1.57
CA TYR A 108 -12.09 5.98 -1.58
C TYR A 108 -12.14 6.49 -0.15
N ILE A 109 -11.22 7.38 0.21
CA ILE A 109 -11.14 8.02 1.53
C ILE A 109 -11.56 9.48 1.46
N VAL A 110 -11.28 10.17 0.35
CA VAL A 110 -11.71 11.55 0.11
C VAL A 110 -12.43 11.62 -1.22
N GLU A 111 -13.60 12.27 -1.21
CA GLU A 111 -14.35 12.60 -2.40
C GLU A 111 -14.80 14.05 -2.32
N ASN A 112 -14.47 14.83 -3.35
CA ASN A 112 -14.88 16.22 -3.51
C ASN A 112 -14.54 17.15 -2.33
N GLY A 113 -13.42 16.88 -1.66
CA GLY A 113 -12.95 17.62 -0.50
C GLY A 113 -13.56 17.22 0.85
N GLU A 114 -14.32 16.13 0.89
CA GLU A 114 -14.89 15.58 2.11
C GLU A 114 -14.43 14.13 2.35
N LEU A 115 -14.36 13.72 3.62
CA LEU A 115 -13.96 12.37 4.01
C LEU A 115 -15.10 11.37 3.81
N VAL A 116 -14.84 10.17 3.30
CA VAL A 116 -15.87 9.13 3.11
C VAL A 116 -16.10 8.36 4.42
N LEU A 117 -17.14 8.74 5.17
CA LEU A 117 -17.43 8.26 6.52
C LEU A 117 -17.54 6.72 6.63
N GLU A 118 -18.29 6.10 5.73
CA GLU A 118 -18.55 4.65 5.74
C GLU A 118 -17.28 3.79 5.61
N LYS A 119 -16.20 4.36 5.04
CA LYS A 119 -14.96 3.61 4.77
C LYS A 119 -13.86 3.88 5.80
N ILE A 120 -14.03 4.90 6.63
CA ILE A 120 -13.09 5.26 7.68
C ILE A 120 -13.32 4.40 8.93
N GLU A 121 -14.57 4.11 9.30
CA GLU A 121 -14.86 3.20 10.44
C GLU A 121 -14.40 1.75 10.18
N TYR A 122 -14.35 1.33 8.91
CA TYR A 122 -13.89 0.00 8.50
C TYR A 122 -12.39 -0.07 8.18
N GLY A 123 -11.70 1.08 8.16
CA GLY A 123 -10.28 1.17 7.84
C GLY A 123 -9.39 0.76 9.02
N LYS A 124 -8.26 0.09 8.74
CA LYS A 124 -7.21 -0.19 9.75
C LYS A 124 -6.40 1.05 10.15
N MET A 125 -6.68 2.21 9.56
CA MET A 125 -5.86 3.42 9.63
C MET A 125 -6.67 4.58 10.25
N SER A 126 -6.05 5.33 11.17
CA SER A 126 -6.70 6.47 11.84
C SER A 126 -6.72 7.72 10.95
N HIS A 127 -7.60 8.68 11.29
CA HIS A 127 -7.64 10.00 10.62
C HIS A 127 -6.27 10.69 10.61
N ASP A 128 -5.51 10.54 11.69
CA ASP A 128 -4.23 11.23 11.87
C ASP A 128 -3.14 10.71 10.93
N GLU A 129 -3.12 9.40 10.68
CA GLU A 129 -2.17 8.76 9.77
C GLU A 129 -2.47 9.17 8.32
N PHE A 130 -3.74 9.18 7.93
CA PHE A 130 -4.16 9.69 6.63
C PHE A 130 -3.80 11.17 6.44
N PHE A 131 -4.06 12.00 7.45
CA PHE A 131 -3.70 13.42 7.39
C PHE A 131 -2.19 13.62 7.34
N ALA A 132 -1.40 12.74 7.97
CA ALA A 132 0.06 12.77 7.87
C ALA A 132 0.54 12.50 6.45
N GLU A 133 0.00 11.47 5.79
CA GLU A 133 0.35 11.15 4.40
C GLU A 133 -0.03 12.28 3.44
N MET A 134 -1.21 12.88 3.61
CA MET A 134 -1.59 14.05 2.81
C MET A 134 -0.64 15.24 3.02
N ARG A 135 -0.24 15.52 4.27
CA ARG A 135 0.75 16.57 4.57
C ARG A 135 2.11 16.28 3.94
N GLN A 136 2.54 15.02 3.90
CA GLN A 136 3.80 14.64 3.24
C GLN A 136 3.76 14.90 1.73
N GLN A 137 2.58 14.83 1.10
CA GLN A 137 2.37 15.20 -0.31
C GLN A 137 2.10 16.70 -0.53
N GLY A 138 2.29 17.53 0.49
CA GLY A 138 2.13 18.99 0.40
C GLY A 138 0.68 19.47 0.43
N VAL A 139 -0.28 18.64 0.82
CA VAL A 139 -1.69 19.04 0.93
C VAL A 139 -1.90 19.84 2.22
N GLU A 140 -2.47 21.04 2.10
CA GLU A 140 -2.73 21.94 3.22
C GLU A 140 -4.13 21.74 3.82
N HIS A 141 -5.12 21.43 2.97
CA HIS A 141 -6.51 21.21 3.37
C HIS A 141 -7.26 20.27 2.43
N LEU A 142 -8.32 19.63 2.94
CA LEU A 142 -9.12 18.69 2.14
C LEU A 142 -9.74 19.30 0.88
N GLY A 143 -10.02 20.60 0.88
CA GLY A 143 -10.62 21.32 -0.25
C GLY A 143 -9.74 21.39 -1.51
N GLN A 144 -8.47 21.00 -1.40
CA GLN A 144 -7.56 20.80 -2.53
C GLN A 144 -7.75 19.44 -3.21
N VAL A 145 -8.28 18.45 -2.49
CA VAL A 145 -8.35 17.05 -2.94
C VAL A 145 -9.70 16.76 -3.56
N ARG A 146 -9.70 16.42 -4.85
CA ARG A 146 -10.90 15.98 -5.57
C ARG A 146 -11.20 14.51 -5.31
N VAL A 147 -10.19 13.66 -5.35
CA VAL A 147 -10.29 12.23 -5.06
C VAL A 147 -9.05 11.79 -4.29
N GLY A 148 -9.24 11.08 -3.18
CA GLY A 148 -8.18 10.39 -2.46
C GLY A 148 -8.53 8.91 -2.34
N LEU A 149 -7.65 8.04 -2.83
CA LEU A 149 -7.75 6.58 -2.73
C LEU A 149 -6.64 6.03 -1.84
N LEU A 150 -7.01 5.11 -0.96
CA LEU A 150 -6.10 4.20 -0.29
C LEU A 150 -5.96 2.95 -1.16
N GLU A 151 -4.76 2.74 -1.70
CA GLU A 151 -4.42 1.59 -2.52
C GLU A 151 -4.20 0.34 -1.66
N THR A 152 -4.17 -0.83 -2.30
CA THR A 152 -3.99 -2.13 -1.64
C THR A 152 -2.60 -2.31 -1.03
N ASP A 153 -1.61 -1.60 -1.53
CA ASP A 153 -0.24 -1.55 -0.99
C ASP A 153 -0.09 -0.55 0.17
N GLY A 154 -1.19 0.08 0.60
CA GLY A 154 -1.22 1.07 1.68
C GLY A 154 -0.81 2.49 1.24
N LYS A 155 -0.49 2.71 -0.04
CA LYS A 155 -0.16 4.04 -0.53
C LYS A 155 -1.42 4.86 -0.82
N PHE A 156 -1.22 6.18 -0.87
CA PHE A 156 -2.27 7.14 -1.20
C PHE A 156 -2.11 7.68 -2.61
N SER A 157 -3.15 7.49 -3.41
CA SER A 157 -3.32 8.12 -4.72
C SER A 157 -4.24 9.31 -4.57
N MET A 158 -3.79 10.50 -4.98
CA MET A 158 -4.58 11.72 -4.88
C MET A 158 -4.70 12.44 -6.22
N LEU A 159 -5.90 12.95 -6.47
CA LEU A 159 -6.20 13.86 -7.57
C LEU A 159 -6.65 15.19 -6.98
N PHE A 160 -5.98 16.26 -7.35
CA PHE A 160 -6.28 17.60 -6.85
C PHE A 160 -7.29 18.34 -7.75
N PHE A 161 -7.96 19.33 -7.17
CA PHE A 161 -8.66 20.34 -7.96
C PHE A 161 -7.63 21.25 -8.66
N HIS A 162 -8.00 21.78 -9.82
CA HIS A 162 -7.23 22.85 -10.47
C HIS A 162 -7.28 24.13 -9.61
N ASP A 163 -6.28 25.00 -9.74
CA ASP A 163 -6.10 26.19 -8.90
C ASP A 163 -7.38 27.04 -8.74
N GLY A 164 -8.13 27.25 -9.83
CA GLY A 164 -9.39 28.03 -9.83
C GLY A 164 -10.64 27.28 -9.35
N ALA A 165 -10.54 25.97 -9.10
CA ALA A 165 -11.63 25.12 -8.64
C ALA A 165 -11.43 24.62 -7.19
N THR A 166 -10.35 25.06 -6.53
CA THR A 166 -10.06 24.74 -5.13
C THR A 166 -11.22 25.19 -4.25
N ARG A 167 -11.69 24.30 -3.39
CA ARG A 167 -12.81 24.57 -2.48
C ARG A 167 -12.28 24.96 -1.11
N TYR A 168 -13.13 25.58 -0.31
CA TYR A 168 -12.90 25.62 1.13
C TYR A 168 -12.86 24.18 1.67
N GLY A 169 -11.96 23.91 2.61
CA GLY A 169 -11.85 22.59 3.22
C GLY A 169 -11.20 22.61 4.59
N LEU A 170 -11.22 21.43 5.22
CA LEU A 170 -10.62 21.19 6.53
C LEU A 170 -9.09 21.33 6.47
N PRO A 171 -8.48 22.25 7.23
CA PRO A 171 -7.03 22.32 7.37
C PRO A 171 -6.45 21.01 7.92
N LEU A 172 -5.34 20.55 7.36
CA LEU A 172 -4.69 19.31 7.78
C LEU A 172 -3.57 19.54 8.80
N PHE A 173 -3.03 20.76 8.89
CA PHE A 173 -1.95 21.09 9.82
C PHE A 173 -2.50 21.40 11.21
N PRO A 174 -1.95 20.81 12.29
CA PRO A 174 -2.50 20.96 13.65
C PRO A 174 -2.65 22.41 14.13
N LYS A 175 -1.75 23.32 13.73
CA LYS A 175 -1.85 24.74 14.09
C LYS A 175 -3.02 25.46 13.43
N ALA A 176 -3.36 25.07 12.20
CA ALA A 176 -4.49 25.64 11.47
C ALA A 176 -5.81 24.95 11.84
N CYS A 177 -5.77 23.65 12.16
CA CYS A 177 -6.91 22.84 12.54
C CYS A 177 -7.17 22.92 14.06
N GLN A 178 -7.59 24.10 14.53
CA GLN A 178 -7.95 24.34 15.93
C GLN A 178 -9.46 24.46 16.10
N PRO A 179 -10.04 23.92 17.18
CA PRO A 179 -11.47 24.06 17.43
C PRO A 179 -11.84 25.52 17.65
N VAL A 180 -12.94 25.96 17.05
CA VAL A 180 -13.46 27.31 17.25
C VAL A 180 -14.60 27.32 18.27
N TYR A 181 -14.65 28.36 19.09
CA TYR A 181 -15.70 28.57 20.10
C TYR A 181 -16.58 29.78 19.79
N ARG A 182 -16.19 30.60 18.81
CA ARG A 182 -16.92 31.77 18.34
C ARG A 182 -16.85 31.83 16.83
N THR A 183 -17.97 32.15 16.21
CA THR A 183 -18.11 32.30 14.76
C THR A 183 -17.91 33.76 14.37
N THR A 184 -17.36 33.98 13.18
CA THR A 184 -17.35 35.27 12.52
C THR A 184 -18.38 35.23 11.38
N PRO A 185 -19.19 36.29 11.21
CA PRO A 185 -20.15 36.34 10.11
C PRO A 185 -19.47 36.15 8.76
N ASN A 186 -20.15 35.42 7.86
CA ASN A 186 -19.71 35.19 6.48
C ASN A 186 -18.37 34.44 6.32
N THR A 187 -18.02 33.60 7.29
CA THR A 187 -16.82 32.75 7.25
C THR A 187 -17.20 31.28 7.13
N TYR A 188 -16.49 30.55 6.27
CA TYR A 188 -16.65 29.10 6.12
C TYR A 188 -15.92 28.35 7.23
N TYR A 189 -16.57 27.32 7.76
CA TYR A 189 -16.05 26.40 8.74
C TYR A 189 -16.11 24.98 8.21
N ALA A 190 -15.12 24.17 8.56
CA ALA A 190 -15.05 22.76 8.23
C ALA A 190 -15.24 21.92 9.50
N CYS A 191 -16.03 20.85 9.40
CA CYS A 191 -16.16 19.87 10.47
C CYS A 191 -14.83 19.13 10.62
N MET A 192 -14.29 19.10 11.86
CA MET A 192 -12.99 18.47 12.14
C MET A 192 -13.02 16.95 11.98
N TYR A 193 -14.20 16.34 11.97
CA TYR A 193 -14.35 14.89 11.81
C TYR A 193 -14.52 14.47 10.34
N CYS A 194 -15.47 15.07 9.62
CA CYS A 194 -15.86 14.61 8.29
C CYS A 194 -15.42 15.52 7.13
N GLY A 195 -14.87 16.69 7.44
CA GLY A 195 -14.44 17.68 6.44
C GLY A 195 -15.57 18.51 5.81
N HIS A 196 -16.83 18.29 6.18
CA HIS A 196 -17.96 19.03 5.62
C HIS A 196 -17.85 20.54 5.88
N VAL A 197 -18.07 21.35 4.85
CA VAL A 197 -17.86 22.80 4.90
C VAL A 197 -19.17 23.57 4.83
N ARG A 198 -19.32 24.55 5.71
CA ARG A 198 -20.54 25.37 5.83
C ARG A 198 -20.28 26.72 6.48
N LEU A 199 -21.14 27.70 6.21
CA LEU A 199 -21.28 28.93 7.01
C LEU A 199 -22.02 28.61 8.31
N LEU A 200 -21.40 28.92 9.46
CA LEU A 200 -21.98 28.71 10.78
C LEU A 200 -22.43 30.04 11.39
N GLU A 201 -23.61 30.02 12.01
CA GLU A 201 -24.08 31.10 12.87
C GLU A 201 -23.56 30.90 14.30
N HIS A 202 -23.50 29.66 14.77
CA HIS A 202 -23.02 29.30 16.10
C HIS A 202 -21.96 28.19 16.06
N ALA A 203 -20.94 28.31 16.92
CA ALA A 203 -19.85 27.34 16.99
C ALA A 203 -20.29 25.94 17.46
N ASN A 204 -21.44 25.85 18.15
CA ASN A 204 -21.96 24.61 18.73
C ASN A 204 -22.95 23.88 17.81
N GLU A 205 -23.11 24.34 16.56
CA GLU A 205 -23.97 23.66 15.58
C GLU A 205 -23.51 22.21 15.36
N ILE A 206 -24.46 21.31 15.17
CA ILE A 206 -24.17 19.90 14.88
C ILE A 206 -23.94 19.75 13.38
N CYS A 207 -22.87 19.07 13.01
CA CYS A 207 -22.59 18.75 11.62
C CYS A 207 -23.70 17.85 11.05
N PRO A 208 -24.41 18.26 9.97
CA PRO A 208 -25.50 17.48 9.41
C PRO A 208 -25.05 16.16 8.78
N ARG A 209 -23.75 16.00 8.52
CA ARG A 209 -23.17 14.84 7.83
C ARG A 209 -22.68 13.74 8.78
N CYS A 210 -22.11 14.12 9.94
CA CYS A 210 -21.50 13.16 10.87
C CYS A 210 -21.93 13.33 12.33
N ASN A 211 -22.86 14.25 12.61
CA ASN A 211 -23.41 14.51 13.95
C ASN A 211 -22.39 14.98 15.02
N HIS A 212 -21.19 15.43 14.62
CA HIS A 212 -20.18 16.02 15.51
C HIS A 212 -20.30 17.54 15.61
N GLN A 213 -19.81 18.12 16.71
CA GLN A 213 -19.91 19.57 17.01
C GLN A 213 -18.55 20.30 16.97
N GLN A 214 -17.48 19.61 16.60
CA GLN A 214 -16.15 20.23 16.51
C GLN A 214 -15.91 20.81 15.11
N TRP A 215 -15.70 22.12 15.07
CA TRP A 215 -15.48 22.89 13.85
C TRP A 215 -14.15 23.63 13.91
N THR A 216 -13.57 23.85 12.75
CA THR A 216 -12.41 24.72 12.56
C THR A 216 -12.65 25.65 11.38
N GLN A 217 -11.90 26.76 11.30
CA GLN A 217 -12.03 27.69 10.18
C GLN A 217 -11.53 27.02 8.89
N ALA A 218 -12.36 27.03 7.84
CA ALA A 218 -12.00 26.44 6.56
C ALA A 218 -11.03 27.37 5.79
N ILE A 219 -10.10 26.77 5.06
CA ILE A 219 -9.17 27.48 4.18
C ILE A 219 -9.35 27.02 2.73
N ASN A 220 -8.95 27.86 1.77
CA ASN A 220 -9.10 27.64 0.33
C ASN A 220 -7.82 27.95 -0.45
N THR A 221 -6.65 27.76 0.15
CA THR A 221 -5.37 27.99 -0.51
C THR A 221 -5.21 27.02 -1.70
N PRO A 222 -4.90 27.50 -2.91
CA PRO A 222 -4.74 26.60 -4.06
C PRO A 222 -3.56 25.66 -3.84
N TYR A 223 -3.67 24.44 -4.34
CA TYR A 223 -2.56 23.49 -4.32
C TYR A 223 -1.42 24.00 -5.21
N ARG A 224 -0.18 23.99 -4.72
CA ARG A 224 1.01 24.37 -5.49
C ARG A 224 1.95 23.17 -5.54
N SER A 225 2.07 22.57 -6.72
CA SER A 225 2.98 21.44 -6.99
C SER A 225 4.46 21.85 -6.95
#